data_AF-A0A0F9AIS7-F1
#
_entry.id   AF-A0A0F9AIS7-F1
#
_cell.length_a   1.000
_cell.length_b   1.000
_cell.length_c   1.000
_cell.angle_alpha   90.00
_cell.angle_beta   90.00
_cell.angle_gamma   90.00
#
_symmetry.space_group_name_H-M   'P 1'
#
loop_
_entity.id
_entity.type
_entity.pdbx_description
1 polymer ?
#
loop_
_entity_poly.entity_id
_entity_poly.type
_entity_poly.pdbx_seq_one_letter_code
_entity_poly.pdbx_strand_id
1 'polypeptide(L)'
;IKDLNAEIVGAARRVKELRAEAQTTASPRMNHALEAAEQRLNLVAERYRPLPKAAGRAVKAFDVPVPEELIAELNKVGLFMKKVSKPGLSDMAYEAWVNSLLSGPPTHIVNTVSNTLVRLSTPVERGVAGGIDFLRAKITGPPQERFMGEVAADIYGMVAGLKQGVGNALQAWRTEVPTRGVSKLEFARQRAIPGRTGRVIRIPGRALVAADEFYKAVNETAGKHVLAYREAVRQGLTGTAKVKRIAELLENPPPGLLEKAAGDMLYRVFQQPFGPSGRHMAGLRSNTPGLRYIVPFLRTPINILKYGLERTPLNFLRLAGKAFKKEAPLRGGALSEELAKPVVGTLIGAAVVLWASEGYITGGGPKDPNRRRVLRETGWQPYR
;
A
#
# COMPACT_ATOMS: atom_id res chain seq x y z
N ILE A 1 2.16 -9.70 34.23
CA ILE A 1 1.18 -10.11 33.18
C ILE A 1 -0.25 -9.95 33.67
N LYS A 2 -0.63 -10.49 34.85
CA LYS A 2 -1.98 -10.29 35.42
C LYS A 2 -2.32 -8.80 35.68
N ASP A 3 -1.39 -8.03 36.23
CA ASP A 3 -1.61 -6.60 36.52
C ASP A 3 -1.75 -5.76 35.24
N LEU A 4 -0.86 -6.01 34.26
CA LEU A 4 -0.92 -5.42 32.93
C LEU A 4 -2.26 -5.72 32.22
N ASN A 5 -2.81 -6.92 32.41
CA ASN A 5 -4.08 -7.31 31.82
C ASN A 5 -5.27 -6.63 32.50
N ALA A 6 -5.23 -6.44 33.82
CA ALA A 6 -6.25 -5.72 34.56
C ALA A 6 -6.30 -4.24 34.14
N GLU A 7 -5.13 -3.62 33.93
CA GLU A 7 -5.01 -2.23 33.47
C GLU A 7 -5.49 -2.05 32.03
N ILE A 8 -5.16 -2.97 31.10
CA ILE A 8 -5.66 -2.92 29.71
C ILE A 8 -7.18 -3.08 29.66
N VAL A 9 -7.73 -3.99 30.46
CA VAL A 9 -9.18 -4.21 30.55
C VAL A 9 -9.87 -3.01 31.20
N GLY A 10 -9.27 -2.41 32.23
CA GLY A 10 -9.74 -1.18 32.85
C GLY A 10 -9.78 -0.01 31.87
N ALA A 11 -8.68 0.21 31.13
CA ALA A 11 -8.61 1.25 30.10
C ALA A 11 -9.65 1.05 28.99
N ALA A 12 -9.84 -0.18 28.51
CA ALA A 12 -10.83 -0.49 27.47
C ALA A 12 -12.27 -0.32 27.96
N ARG A 13 -12.57 -0.67 29.21
CA ARG A 13 -13.89 -0.47 29.83
C ARG A 13 -14.20 1.01 30.04
N ARG A 14 -13.19 1.79 30.43
CA ARG A 14 -13.38 3.22 30.68
C ARG A 14 -13.60 4.00 29.39
N VAL A 15 -12.83 3.71 28.33
CA VAL A 15 -13.05 4.27 26.99
C VAL A 15 -14.47 3.97 26.48
N LYS A 16 -15.05 2.81 26.82
CA LYS A 16 -16.45 2.46 26.52
C LYS A 16 -17.47 3.36 27.20
N GLU A 17 -17.32 3.60 28.49
CA GLU A 17 -18.24 4.42 29.28
C GLU A 17 -18.24 5.87 28.77
N LEU A 18 -17.06 6.38 28.44
CA LEU A 18 -16.87 7.74 27.96
C LEU A 18 -17.39 7.94 26.53
N ARG A 19 -17.33 6.88 25.71
CA ARG A 19 -18.03 6.82 24.42
C ARG A 19 -19.54 7.02 24.59
N ALA A 20 -20.15 6.55 25.68
CA ALA A 20 -21.58 6.73 25.89
C ALA A 20 -21.92 8.17 26.35
N GLU A 21 -21.08 8.77 27.19
CA GLU A 21 -21.29 10.12 27.74
C GLU A 21 -21.15 11.22 26.68
N ALA A 22 -20.17 11.11 25.79
CA ALA A 22 -19.84 12.19 24.85
C ALA A 22 -20.62 12.19 23.52
N GLN A 23 -21.52 11.21 23.33
CA GLN A 23 -22.43 11.13 22.18
C GLN A 23 -23.44 12.28 22.18
N THR A 24 -23.47 13.02 23.28
CA THR A 24 -24.33 14.16 23.59
C THR A 24 -23.73 15.52 23.20
N THR A 25 -22.44 15.64 22.86
CA THR A 25 -21.70 16.94 22.86
C THR A 25 -20.94 17.32 21.57
N ALA A 26 -20.85 16.47 20.55
CA ALA A 26 -20.46 16.76 19.13
C ALA A 26 -19.24 17.71 18.85
N SER A 27 -18.00 17.34 19.19
CA SER A 27 -16.77 18.13 18.87
C SER A 27 -15.76 17.42 17.93
N PRO A 28 -15.21 18.06 16.88
CA PRO A 28 -14.27 17.41 15.91
C PRO A 28 -12.84 17.13 16.39
N ARG A 29 -12.20 18.05 17.15
CA ARG A 29 -10.83 17.82 17.68
C ARG A 29 -10.76 16.61 18.61
N MET A 30 -11.88 16.38 19.25
CA MET A 30 -12.14 15.43 20.29
C MET A 30 -12.29 14.02 19.69
N ASN A 31 -12.95 13.88 18.53
CA ASN A 31 -12.98 12.66 17.73
C ASN A 31 -11.59 12.19 17.29
N HIS A 32 -10.72 13.11 16.85
CA HIS A 32 -9.37 12.75 16.40
C HIS A 32 -8.48 12.22 17.56
N ALA A 33 -8.70 12.67 18.79
CA ALA A 33 -7.98 12.18 19.97
C ALA A 33 -8.39 10.73 20.35
N LEU A 34 -9.67 10.40 20.20
CA LEU A 34 -10.21 9.05 20.41
C LEU A 34 -9.74 8.06 19.38
N GLU A 35 -9.79 8.42 18.10
CA GLU A 35 -9.29 7.57 17.02
C GLU A 35 -7.82 7.20 17.27
N ALA A 36 -7.01 8.16 17.72
CA ALA A 36 -5.63 7.91 18.08
C ALA A 36 -5.47 6.99 19.31
N ALA A 37 -6.36 7.07 20.30
CA ALA A 37 -6.36 6.22 21.49
C ALA A 37 -6.81 4.79 21.17
N GLU A 38 -7.87 4.64 20.37
CA GLU A 38 -8.40 3.36 19.89
C GLU A 38 -7.39 2.63 19.02
N GLN A 39 -6.75 3.35 18.09
CA GLN A 39 -5.66 2.78 17.31
C GLN A 39 -4.59 2.26 18.26
N ARG A 40 -4.08 3.06 19.21
CA ARG A 40 -3.03 2.59 20.14
C ARG A 40 -3.42 1.35 20.95
N LEU A 41 -4.66 1.26 21.42
CA LEU A 41 -5.16 0.06 22.14
C LEU A 41 -5.23 -1.17 21.23
N ASN A 42 -5.68 -1.02 19.99
CA ASN A 42 -5.72 -2.10 19.00
C ASN A 42 -4.32 -2.62 18.68
N LEU A 43 -3.33 -1.73 18.67
CA LEU A 43 -1.94 -2.05 18.40
C LEU A 43 -1.26 -2.81 19.54
N VAL A 44 -1.65 -2.56 20.79
CA VAL A 44 -1.27 -3.38 21.96
C VAL A 44 -1.93 -4.74 21.88
N ALA A 45 -3.22 -4.75 21.55
CA ALA A 45 -4.01 -5.97 21.43
C ALA A 45 -3.44 -6.92 20.37
N GLU A 46 -2.90 -6.39 19.27
CA GLU A 46 -2.19 -7.16 18.25
C GLU A 46 -0.82 -7.67 18.75
N ARG A 47 -0.09 -6.86 19.55
CA ARG A 47 1.27 -7.19 20.03
C ARG A 47 1.28 -8.31 21.08
N TYR A 48 0.23 -8.43 21.89
CA TYR A 48 0.17 -9.38 23.02
C TYR A 48 -0.81 -10.53 22.83
N ARG A 49 -1.08 -10.95 21.58
CA ARG A 49 -1.96 -12.12 21.35
C ARG A 49 -1.35 -13.41 21.92
N PRO A 50 -2.15 -14.27 22.58
CA PRO A 50 -3.62 -14.21 22.68
C PRO A 50 -4.13 -13.33 23.85
N LEU A 51 -5.04 -12.40 23.54
CA LEU A 51 -5.80 -11.66 24.56
C LEU A 51 -6.99 -12.49 25.08
N PRO A 52 -7.39 -12.35 26.36
CA PRO A 52 -8.62 -12.94 26.88
C PRO A 52 -9.89 -12.44 26.14
N LYS A 53 -10.93 -13.29 26.05
CA LYS A 53 -12.20 -13.01 25.33
C LYS A 53 -12.86 -11.66 25.72
N ALA A 54 -12.71 -11.22 26.96
CA ALA A 54 -13.25 -9.95 27.45
C ALA A 54 -12.56 -8.73 26.80
N ALA A 55 -11.23 -8.75 26.70
CA ALA A 55 -10.45 -7.69 26.05
C ALA A 55 -10.71 -7.65 24.54
N GLY A 56 -10.86 -8.82 23.90
CA GLY A 56 -11.20 -8.93 22.48
C GLY A 56 -12.62 -8.45 22.12
N ARG A 57 -13.58 -8.48 23.07
CA ARG A 57 -14.93 -7.92 22.89
C ARG A 57 -14.95 -6.40 23.05
N ALA A 58 -14.16 -5.86 23.97
CA ALA A 58 -14.10 -4.42 24.21
C ALA A 58 -13.59 -3.65 22.98
N VAL A 59 -12.50 -4.12 22.37
CA VAL A 59 -11.84 -3.51 21.19
C VAL A 59 -12.76 -3.24 19.98
N LYS A 60 -13.88 -3.95 19.83
CA LYS A 60 -14.76 -3.86 18.65
C LYS A 60 -15.74 -2.68 18.65
N ALA A 61 -15.79 -1.86 19.70
CA ALA A 61 -16.93 -0.99 19.94
C ALA A 61 -16.57 0.50 20.12
N PHE A 62 -15.51 1.06 19.52
CA PHE A 62 -15.03 2.48 19.58
C PHE A 62 -15.62 3.46 18.50
N ASP A 63 -15.83 4.78 18.75
CA ASP A 63 -16.26 5.91 17.83
C ASP A 63 -17.31 6.91 18.44
N VAL A 64 -16.94 7.77 19.43
CA VAL A 64 -17.72 8.95 19.97
C VAL A 64 -16.82 9.89 20.84
N PRO A 65 -17.00 11.25 20.89
CA PRO A 65 -16.14 12.31 21.52
C PRO A 65 -15.67 12.21 23.02
N VAL A 66 -14.93 13.18 23.60
CA VAL A 66 -14.07 13.11 24.84
C VAL A 66 -13.89 14.44 25.63
N PRO A 67 -14.24 14.50 26.93
CA PRO A 67 -13.97 15.64 27.81
C PRO A 67 -12.48 15.86 28.20
N GLU A 68 -12.12 17.08 28.66
CA GLU A 68 -10.73 17.50 28.94
C GLU A 68 -10.01 16.73 30.07
N GLU A 69 -10.72 16.30 31.11
CA GLU A 69 -10.14 15.49 32.21
C GLU A 69 -9.63 14.14 31.71
N LEU A 70 -10.21 13.63 30.63
CA LEU A 70 -9.77 12.40 30.00
C LEU A 70 -8.48 12.57 29.17
N ILE A 71 -8.18 13.79 28.70
CA ILE A 71 -6.91 14.07 28.00
C ILE A 71 -5.74 13.86 28.95
N ALA A 72 -5.89 14.23 30.23
CA ALA A 72 -4.87 14.00 31.26
C ALA A 72 -4.68 12.50 31.56
N GLU A 73 -5.75 11.72 31.63
CA GLU A 73 -5.72 10.26 31.82
C GLU A 73 -5.19 9.51 30.58
N LEU A 74 -5.58 9.90 29.35
CA LEU A 74 -5.01 9.40 28.11
C LEU A 74 -3.52 9.72 27.98
N ASN A 75 -3.06 10.84 28.55
CA ASN A 75 -1.64 11.15 28.67
C ASN A 75 -0.95 10.21 29.67
N LYS A 76 -1.58 9.85 30.80
CA LYS A 76 -1.05 8.82 31.72
C LYS A 76 -1.01 7.44 31.08
N VAL A 77 -2.06 7.02 30.37
CA VAL A 77 -2.07 5.79 29.57
C VAL A 77 -1.03 5.86 28.47
N GLY A 78 -0.86 7.00 27.80
CA GLY A 78 0.19 7.24 26.80
C GLY A 78 1.60 7.16 27.38
N LEU A 79 1.81 7.65 28.60
CA LEU A 79 3.08 7.59 29.35
C LEU A 79 3.35 6.17 29.86
N PHE A 80 2.34 5.46 30.35
CA PHE A 80 2.38 4.05 30.71
C PHE A 80 2.68 3.18 29.50
N MET A 81 2.01 3.44 28.38
CA MET A 81 2.23 2.83 27.08
C MET A 81 3.65 3.06 26.56
N LYS A 82 4.20 4.26 26.77
CA LYS A 82 5.61 4.60 26.48
C LYS A 82 6.59 3.86 27.40
N LYS A 83 6.17 3.53 28.63
CA LYS A 83 6.94 2.78 29.64
C LYS A 83 6.90 1.26 29.40
N VAL A 84 5.76 0.71 29.00
CA VAL A 84 5.55 -0.71 28.64
C VAL A 84 6.02 -1.03 27.22
N SER A 85 5.94 -0.07 26.30
CA SER A 85 6.48 -0.20 24.93
C SER A 85 7.96 0.15 24.82
N LYS A 86 8.70 0.25 25.94
CA LYS A 86 10.16 0.41 25.86
C LYS A 86 10.73 -0.75 25.05
N PRO A 87 11.41 -0.46 23.93
CA PRO A 87 11.95 -1.50 23.05
C PRO A 87 12.94 -2.38 23.83
N GLY A 88 12.81 -3.70 23.68
CA GLY A 88 13.79 -4.62 24.26
C GLY A 88 15.11 -4.62 23.48
N LEU A 89 16.17 -5.20 24.04
CA LEU A 89 17.44 -5.40 23.33
C LEU A 89 17.24 -6.20 22.02
N SER A 90 16.29 -7.14 22.01
CA SER A 90 15.93 -7.91 20.82
C SER A 90 15.22 -7.09 19.75
N ASP A 91 14.52 -6.00 20.12
CA ASP A 91 13.92 -5.06 19.17
C ASP A 91 14.98 -4.14 18.59
N MET A 92 15.94 -3.69 19.41
CA MET A 92 17.07 -2.87 18.98
C MET A 92 18.00 -3.63 18.03
N ALA A 93 18.37 -4.87 18.38
CA ALA A 93 19.19 -5.73 17.53
C ALA A 93 18.49 -6.05 16.21
N TYR A 94 17.17 -6.30 16.26
CA TYR A 94 16.38 -6.52 15.07
C TYR A 94 16.29 -5.27 14.19
N GLU A 95 16.10 -4.07 14.76
CA GLU A 95 16.13 -2.81 14.01
C GLU A 95 17.47 -2.59 13.30
N ALA A 96 18.59 -2.78 14.00
CA ALA A 96 19.92 -2.67 13.42
C ALA A 96 20.12 -3.68 12.28
N TRP A 97 19.71 -4.93 12.49
CA TRP A 97 19.79 -5.99 11.49
C TRP A 97 18.94 -5.69 10.25
N VAL A 98 17.68 -5.29 10.41
CA VAL A 98 16.82 -4.92 9.26
C VAL A 98 17.43 -3.75 8.48
N ASN A 99 17.90 -2.70 9.15
CA ASN A 99 18.52 -1.58 8.46
C ASN A 99 19.85 -1.96 7.79
N SER A 100 20.58 -2.94 8.32
CA SER A 100 21.77 -3.49 7.65
C SER A 100 21.40 -4.19 6.33
N LEU A 101 20.29 -4.94 6.30
CA LEU A 101 19.79 -5.55 5.06
C LEU A 101 19.33 -4.49 4.04
N LEU A 102 18.68 -3.44 4.53
CA LEU A 102 18.18 -2.34 3.69
C LEU A 102 19.29 -1.43 3.18
N SER A 103 20.47 -1.43 3.79
CA SER A 103 21.60 -0.58 3.39
C SER A 103 22.17 -0.90 2.01
N GLY A 104 21.87 -2.08 1.46
CA GLY A 104 22.31 -2.48 0.13
C GLY A 104 21.69 -1.60 -0.99
N PRO A 105 22.51 -1.03 -1.90
CA PRO A 105 22.01 -0.27 -3.06
C PRO A 105 20.96 -1.00 -3.92
N PRO A 106 21.05 -2.33 -4.17
CA PRO A 106 20.05 -3.04 -4.96
C PRO A 106 18.63 -2.93 -4.40
N THR A 107 18.46 -2.86 -3.08
CA THR A 107 17.14 -2.74 -2.44
C THR A 107 16.45 -1.44 -2.82
N HIS A 108 17.18 -0.34 -2.81
CA HIS A 108 16.67 0.98 -3.18
C HIS A 108 16.42 1.09 -4.68
N ILE A 109 17.31 0.51 -5.50
CA ILE A 109 17.16 0.48 -6.95
C ILE A 109 15.90 -0.32 -7.33
N VAL A 110 15.77 -1.55 -6.84
CA VAL A 110 14.62 -2.41 -7.15
C VAL A 110 13.32 -1.76 -6.71
N ASN A 111 13.25 -1.13 -5.52
CA ASN A 111 12.05 -0.43 -5.07
C ASN A 111 11.71 0.77 -5.97
N THR A 112 12.69 1.64 -6.27
CA THR A 112 12.45 2.82 -7.12
C THR A 112 12.06 2.41 -8.54
N VAL A 113 12.81 1.50 -9.15
CA VAL A 113 12.56 1.01 -10.51
C VAL A 113 11.19 0.32 -10.58
N SER A 114 10.86 -0.55 -9.62
CA SER A 114 9.56 -1.25 -9.64
C SER A 114 8.39 -0.27 -9.55
N ASN A 115 8.39 0.68 -8.60
CA ASN A 115 7.30 1.66 -8.51
C ASN A 115 7.25 2.58 -9.73
N THR A 116 8.40 2.92 -10.33
CA THR A 116 8.47 3.71 -11.56
C THR A 116 7.84 2.95 -12.73
N LEU A 117 8.22 1.68 -12.93
CA LEU A 117 7.67 0.84 -13.99
C LEU A 117 6.15 0.66 -13.85
N VAL A 118 5.66 0.41 -12.63
CA VAL A 118 4.21 0.39 -12.35
C VAL A 118 3.55 1.70 -12.78
N ARG A 119 4.17 2.83 -12.42
CA ARG A 119 3.60 4.15 -12.72
C ARG A 119 3.57 4.45 -14.22
N LEU A 120 4.59 4.01 -14.97
CA LEU A 120 4.66 4.15 -16.43
C LEU A 120 3.73 3.19 -17.17
N SER A 121 3.53 1.97 -16.67
CA SER A 121 2.63 0.99 -17.31
C SER A 121 1.16 1.30 -17.04
N THR A 122 0.85 1.98 -15.92
CA THR A 122 -0.53 2.23 -15.49
C THR A 122 -1.39 2.96 -16.54
N PRO A 123 -0.95 4.08 -17.15
CA PRO A 123 -1.73 4.73 -18.20
C PRO A 123 -2.01 3.79 -19.38
N VAL A 124 -1.03 2.97 -19.78
CA VAL A 124 -1.19 1.99 -20.86
C VAL A 124 -2.26 0.96 -20.51
N GLU A 125 -2.20 0.41 -19.29
CA GLU A 125 -3.22 -0.52 -18.77
C GLU A 125 -4.63 0.12 -18.73
N ARG A 126 -4.75 1.39 -18.32
CA ARG A 126 -6.03 2.10 -18.34
C ARG A 126 -6.57 2.31 -19.75
N GLY A 127 -5.70 2.65 -20.70
CA GLY A 127 -6.08 2.82 -22.11
C GLY A 127 -6.63 1.52 -22.70
N VAL A 128 -5.92 0.41 -22.49
CA VAL A 128 -6.36 -0.93 -22.91
C VAL A 128 -7.66 -1.33 -22.21
N ALA A 129 -7.79 -1.08 -20.89
CA ALA A 129 -9.02 -1.34 -20.17
C ALA A 129 -10.21 -0.55 -20.73
N GLY A 130 -10.01 0.72 -21.10
CA GLY A 130 -11.02 1.55 -21.75
C GLY A 130 -11.45 1.02 -23.12
N GLY A 131 -10.51 0.51 -23.91
CA GLY A 131 -10.80 -0.13 -25.19
C GLY A 131 -11.56 -1.45 -25.04
N ILE A 132 -11.11 -2.32 -24.13
CA ILE A 132 -11.80 -3.58 -23.80
C ILE A 132 -13.23 -3.30 -23.34
N ASP A 133 -13.41 -2.30 -22.47
CA ASP A 133 -14.71 -1.99 -21.90
C ASP A 133 -15.67 -1.34 -22.90
N PHE A 134 -15.15 -0.55 -23.84
CA PHE A 134 -15.91 -0.05 -24.98
C PHE A 134 -16.46 -1.18 -25.84
N LEU A 135 -15.62 -2.16 -26.19
CA LEU A 135 -16.05 -3.34 -26.95
C LEU A 135 -17.07 -4.17 -26.16
N ARG A 136 -16.80 -4.41 -24.87
CA ARG A 136 -17.74 -5.10 -23.98
C ARG A 136 -19.10 -4.40 -23.97
N ALA A 137 -19.14 -3.09 -23.79
CA ALA A 137 -20.39 -2.33 -23.74
C ALA A 137 -21.20 -2.48 -25.04
N LYS A 138 -20.53 -2.41 -26.20
CA LYS A 138 -21.18 -2.62 -27.51
C LYS A 138 -21.71 -4.03 -27.72
N ILE A 139 -21.01 -5.05 -27.25
CA ILE A 139 -21.37 -6.46 -27.45
C ILE A 139 -22.44 -6.92 -26.44
N THR A 140 -22.31 -6.48 -25.18
CA THR A 140 -23.11 -7.03 -24.08
C THR A 140 -24.35 -6.20 -23.75
N GLY A 141 -24.36 -4.90 -24.08
CA GLY A 141 -25.46 -3.98 -23.79
C GLY A 141 -25.26 -3.06 -22.56
N PRO A 142 -24.76 -3.54 -21.39
CA PRO A 142 -24.52 -2.67 -20.25
C PRO A 142 -23.56 -1.52 -20.54
N PRO A 143 -23.81 -0.31 -19.98
CA PRO A 143 -23.01 0.88 -20.25
C PRO A 143 -21.51 0.70 -20.01
N GLN A 144 -20.72 1.50 -20.71
CA GLN A 144 -19.29 1.59 -20.49
C GLN A 144 -18.99 2.21 -19.10
N GLU A 145 -17.99 1.66 -18.43
CA GLU A 145 -17.56 1.97 -17.07
C GLU A 145 -16.07 2.31 -16.95
N ARG A 146 -15.24 1.97 -17.96
CA ARG A 146 -13.83 2.37 -18.09
C ARG A 146 -13.64 3.08 -19.41
N PHE A 147 -12.91 4.19 -19.39
CA PHE A 147 -12.81 5.07 -20.55
C PHE A 147 -11.36 5.33 -20.96
N MET A 148 -11.10 5.46 -22.26
CA MET A 148 -9.74 5.79 -22.74
C MET A 148 -9.24 7.14 -22.21
N GLY A 149 -10.13 8.11 -21.98
CA GLY A 149 -9.75 9.40 -21.39
C GLY A 149 -9.25 9.33 -19.95
N GLU A 150 -9.40 8.18 -19.27
CA GLU A 150 -8.76 7.94 -17.97
C GLU A 150 -7.24 8.01 -18.07
N VAL A 151 -6.64 7.77 -19.24
CA VAL A 151 -5.19 7.91 -19.49
C VAL A 151 -4.73 9.34 -19.20
N ALA A 152 -5.42 10.33 -19.77
CA ALA A 152 -5.07 11.74 -19.60
C ALA A 152 -5.29 12.19 -18.14
N ALA A 153 -6.40 11.76 -17.52
CA ALA A 153 -6.68 12.06 -16.12
C ALA A 153 -5.62 11.46 -15.17
N ASP A 154 -5.13 10.26 -15.46
CA ASP A 154 -4.09 9.57 -14.68
C ASP A 154 -2.73 10.27 -14.81
N ILE A 155 -2.34 10.68 -16.03
CA ILE A 155 -1.11 11.45 -16.27
C ILE A 155 -1.20 12.82 -15.59
N TYR A 156 -2.31 13.53 -15.73
CA TYR A 156 -2.49 14.83 -15.08
C TYR A 156 -2.43 14.70 -13.56
N GLY A 157 -3.14 13.73 -12.98
CA GLY A 157 -3.11 13.49 -11.55
C GLY A 157 -1.74 13.02 -11.04
N MET A 158 -0.96 12.30 -11.85
CA MET A 158 0.43 11.98 -11.55
C MET A 158 1.27 13.25 -11.42
N VAL A 159 1.18 14.16 -12.39
CA VAL A 159 1.93 15.44 -12.39
C VAL A 159 1.49 16.32 -11.22
N ALA A 160 0.18 16.46 -10.99
CA ALA A 160 -0.37 17.20 -9.86
C ALA A 160 0.09 16.61 -8.50
N GLY A 161 0.25 15.29 -8.44
CA GLY A 161 0.70 14.57 -7.25
C GLY A 161 2.20 14.73 -6.93
N LEU A 162 3.04 15.20 -7.86
CA LEU A 162 4.50 15.29 -7.64
C LEU A 162 4.85 16.22 -6.47
N LYS A 163 4.24 17.41 -6.40
CA LYS A 163 4.49 18.37 -5.32
C LYS A 163 4.10 17.79 -3.96
N GLN A 164 2.93 17.17 -3.87
CA GLN A 164 2.48 16.48 -2.66
C GLN A 164 3.39 15.29 -2.32
N GLY A 165 3.85 14.55 -3.32
CA GLY A 165 4.79 13.44 -3.16
C GLY A 165 6.10 13.89 -2.52
N VAL A 166 6.70 14.97 -3.01
CA VAL A 166 7.91 15.54 -2.40
C VAL A 166 7.63 16.00 -0.98
N GLY A 167 6.50 16.68 -0.73
CA GLY A 167 6.08 17.09 0.62
C GLY A 167 5.97 15.91 1.60
N ASN A 168 5.26 14.85 1.19
CA ASN A 168 5.08 13.64 1.99
C ASN A 168 6.41 12.91 2.21
N ALA A 169 7.27 12.83 1.20
CA ALA A 169 8.59 12.21 1.32
C ALA A 169 9.50 12.96 2.30
N LEU A 170 9.53 14.30 2.22
CA LEU A 170 10.29 15.13 3.15
C LEU A 170 9.73 15.03 4.57
N GLN A 171 8.40 15.03 4.71
CA GLN A 171 7.75 14.82 6.00
C GLN A 171 8.13 13.45 6.57
N ALA A 172 7.99 12.38 5.81
CA ALA A 172 8.33 11.02 6.23
C ALA A 172 9.83 10.84 6.52
N TRP A 173 10.71 11.50 5.78
CA TRP A 173 12.14 11.54 6.07
C TRP A 173 12.42 12.21 7.41
N ARG A 174 11.74 13.33 7.71
CA ARG A 174 11.91 14.09 8.96
C ARG A 174 11.30 13.39 10.16
N THR A 175 10.07 12.89 10.01
CA THR A 175 9.28 12.30 11.09
C THR A 175 9.52 10.82 11.24
N GLU A 176 10.03 10.09 10.25
CA GLU A 176 10.14 8.63 10.29
C GLU A 176 8.79 7.91 10.48
N VAL A 177 7.67 8.61 10.22
CA VAL A 177 6.30 8.08 10.35
C VAL A 177 5.61 8.10 8.98
N PRO A 178 4.99 6.99 8.53
CA PRO A 178 4.17 6.95 7.33
C PRO A 178 2.90 7.80 7.49
N THR A 179 2.48 8.51 6.44
CA THR A 179 1.36 9.47 6.51
C THR A 179 0.00 8.80 6.76
N ARG A 180 -0.14 7.50 6.45
CA ARG A 180 -1.39 6.72 6.64
C ARG A 180 -1.28 5.44 7.47
N GLY A 181 -0.28 5.31 8.35
CA GLY A 181 -0.14 4.14 9.24
C GLY A 181 0.14 2.79 8.56
N VAL A 182 0.00 2.68 7.24
CA VAL A 182 0.38 1.52 6.41
C VAL A 182 1.70 1.84 5.72
N SER A 183 2.76 1.08 6.02
CA SER A 183 4.06 1.15 5.33
C SER A 183 4.54 -0.25 4.95
N LYS A 184 5.33 -0.34 3.87
CA LYS A 184 6.15 -1.50 3.45
C LYS A 184 6.94 -2.04 4.63
N LEU A 185 7.41 -1.13 5.47
CA LEU A 185 7.85 -1.44 6.81
C LEU A 185 6.60 -1.65 7.65
N GLU A 186 6.18 -2.91 7.79
CA GLU A 186 5.31 -3.36 8.90
C GLU A 186 5.88 -2.94 10.28
N PHE A 187 7.13 -2.48 10.27
CA PHE A 187 8.00 -1.98 11.33
C PHE A 187 7.90 -0.48 11.64
N ALA A 188 6.91 0.26 11.15
CA ALA A 188 6.67 1.66 11.55
C ALA A 188 6.46 1.89 13.07
N ARG A 189 6.69 0.87 13.90
CA ARG A 189 6.72 0.92 15.38
C ARG A 189 8.09 0.71 16.02
N GLN A 190 9.15 0.44 15.27
CA GLN A 190 10.48 0.22 15.86
C GLN A 190 11.36 1.46 15.64
N ARG A 191 11.03 2.54 16.36
CA ARG A 191 12.10 3.42 16.86
C ARG A 191 12.68 2.77 18.12
N ALA A 192 13.20 1.55 17.94
CA ALA A 192 13.71 0.73 19.02
C ALA A 192 15.01 1.32 19.58
N ILE A 193 15.89 1.78 18.70
CA ILE A 193 17.13 2.45 19.07
C ILE A 193 16.85 3.94 19.31
N PRO A 194 17.00 4.45 20.54
CA PRO A 194 16.73 5.84 20.85
C PRO A 194 17.85 6.77 20.37
N GLY A 195 17.55 8.07 20.32
CA GLY A 195 18.55 9.12 20.13
C GLY A 195 19.13 9.22 18.72
N ARG A 196 20.26 9.93 18.61
CA ARG A 196 20.95 10.21 17.34
C ARG A 196 21.47 8.94 16.68
N THR A 197 21.97 7.99 17.47
CA THR A 197 22.49 6.71 16.98
C THR A 197 21.42 5.92 16.23
N GLY A 198 20.23 5.77 16.79
CA GLY A 198 19.12 5.11 16.10
C GLY A 198 18.71 5.84 14.82
N ARG A 199 18.74 7.18 14.84
CA ARG A 199 18.42 7.99 13.65
C ARG A 199 19.41 7.78 12.49
N VAL A 200 20.69 7.56 12.79
CA VAL A 200 21.73 7.23 11.80
C VAL A 200 21.55 5.80 11.28
N ILE A 201 21.36 4.83 12.18
CA ILE A 201 21.11 3.43 11.80
C ILE A 201 19.90 3.31 10.89
N ARG A 202 18.86 4.12 11.12
CA ARG A 202 17.64 4.14 10.30
C ARG A 202 17.76 4.88 8.98
N ILE A 203 18.92 5.43 8.58
CA ILE A 203 19.04 6.16 7.30
C ILE A 203 18.52 5.35 6.10
N PRO A 204 18.91 4.07 5.90
CA PRO A 204 18.37 3.26 4.80
C PRO A 204 16.86 3.08 4.89
N GLY A 205 16.33 2.71 6.06
CA GLY A 205 14.90 2.56 6.29
C GLY A 205 14.12 3.86 6.06
N ARG A 206 14.66 5.01 6.50
CA ARG A 206 14.08 6.34 6.31
C ARG A 206 14.02 6.72 4.84
N ALA A 207 15.06 6.42 4.07
CA ALA A 207 15.08 6.68 2.62
C ALA A 207 14.01 5.85 1.92
N LEU A 208 13.86 4.57 2.31
CA LEU A 208 12.86 3.69 1.75
C LEU A 208 11.43 4.14 2.07
N VAL A 209 11.15 4.56 3.31
CA VAL A 209 9.84 5.11 3.69
C VAL A 209 9.57 6.43 2.96
N ALA A 210 10.56 7.32 2.85
CA ALA A 210 10.39 8.58 2.14
C ALA A 210 10.05 8.36 0.65
N ALA A 211 10.80 7.48 -0.03
CA ALA A 211 10.51 7.11 -1.41
C ALA A 211 9.12 6.48 -1.55
N ASP A 212 8.71 5.66 -0.59
CA ASP A 212 7.40 5.03 -0.60
C ASP A 212 6.25 6.03 -0.41
N GLU A 213 6.38 6.99 0.50
CA GLU A 213 5.40 8.06 0.70
C GLU A 213 5.32 9.01 -0.51
N PHE A 214 6.43 9.22 -1.24
CA PHE A 214 6.41 9.89 -2.54
C PHE A 214 5.49 9.15 -3.52
N TYR A 215 5.75 7.86 -3.78
CA TYR A 215 4.97 7.09 -4.75
C TYR A 215 3.51 6.93 -4.33
N LYS A 216 3.23 6.83 -3.03
CA LYS A 216 1.85 6.79 -2.52
C LYS A 216 1.10 8.07 -2.87
N ALA A 217 1.64 9.24 -2.58
CA ALA A 217 1.00 10.50 -2.93
C ALA A 217 0.77 10.64 -4.43
N VAL A 218 1.76 10.29 -5.25
CA VAL A 218 1.61 10.31 -6.72
C VAL A 218 0.49 9.38 -7.19
N ASN A 219 0.47 8.12 -6.72
CA ASN A 219 -0.53 7.14 -7.13
C ASN A 219 -1.93 7.49 -6.59
N GLU A 220 -2.03 7.99 -5.36
CA GLU A 220 -3.30 8.39 -4.78
C GLU A 220 -3.90 9.57 -5.55
N THR A 221 -3.10 10.59 -5.87
CA THR A 221 -3.56 11.76 -6.60
C THR A 221 -3.96 11.38 -8.04
N ALA A 222 -3.18 10.54 -8.72
CA ALA A 222 -3.58 9.98 -10.02
C ALA A 222 -4.91 9.21 -9.93
N GLY A 223 -5.06 8.34 -8.93
CA GLY A 223 -6.29 7.60 -8.67
C GLY A 223 -7.51 8.51 -8.45
N LYS A 224 -7.36 9.57 -7.65
CA LYS A 224 -8.43 10.57 -7.43
C LYS A 224 -8.88 11.23 -8.73
N HIS A 225 -7.94 11.67 -9.56
CA HIS A 225 -8.26 12.33 -10.83
C HIS A 225 -8.99 11.40 -11.79
N VAL A 226 -8.59 10.12 -11.84
CA VAL A 226 -9.28 9.15 -12.68
C VAL A 226 -10.67 8.82 -12.16
N LEU A 227 -10.85 8.66 -10.86
CA LEU A 227 -12.16 8.42 -10.27
C LEU A 227 -13.09 9.62 -10.49
N ALA A 228 -12.59 10.84 -10.32
CA ALA A 228 -13.34 12.08 -10.61
C ALA A 228 -13.69 12.19 -12.09
N TYR A 229 -12.75 11.90 -12.99
CA TYR A 229 -12.98 11.87 -14.43
C TYR A 229 -14.07 10.85 -14.80
N ARG A 230 -13.98 9.63 -14.27
CA ARG A 230 -14.92 8.55 -14.54
C ARG A 230 -16.33 8.92 -14.11
N GLU A 231 -16.46 9.56 -12.95
CA GLU A 231 -17.74 10.04 -12.42
C GLU A 231 -18.33 11.14 -13.29
N ALA A 232 -17.53 12.13 -13.71
CA ALA A 232 -17.99 13.20 -14.59
C ALA A 232 -18.43 12.68 -15.97
N VAL A 233 -17.73 11.68 -16.54
CA VAL A 233 -18.13 11.04 -17.81
C VAL A 233 -19.41 10.22 -17.66
N ARG A 234 -19.61 9.53 -16.54
CA ARG A 234 -20.86 8.79 -16.26
C ARG A 234 -22.08 9.70 -16.18
N GLN A 235 -21.88 10.94 -15.76
CA GLN A 235 -22.92 11.98 -15.76
C GLN A 235 -23.17 12.58 -17.16
N GLY A 236 -22.50 12.08 -18.21
CA GLY A 236 -22.65 12.57 -19.58
C GLY A 236 -22.03 13.95 -19.83
N LEU A 237 -21.22 14.46 -18.90
CA LEU A 237 -20.66 15.81 -18.99
C LEU A 237 -19.54 15.87 -20.03
N THR A 238 -19.49 16.98 -20.76
CA THR A 238 -18.47 17.26 -21.77
C THR A 238 -17.88 18.66 -21.60
N GLY A 239 -16.82 18.98 -22.35
CA GLY A 239 -16.21 20.31 -22.39
C GLY A 239 -15.89 20.89 -21.01
N THR A 240 -16.22 22.17 -20.82
CA THR A 240 -16.00 22.93 -19.59
C THR A 240 -16.80 22.39 -18.40
N ALA A 241 -18.03 21.92 -18.63
CA ALA A 241 -18.87 21.33 -17.57
C ALA A 241 -18.21 20.10 -16.94
N LYS A 242 -17.58 19.24 -17.76
CA LYS A 242 -16.82 18.08 -17.26
C LYS A 242 -15.64 18.50 -16.40
N VAL A 243 -14.86 19.49 -16.85
CA VAL A 243 -13.68 19.98 -16.12
C VAL A 243 -14.08 20.57 -14.77
N LYS A 244 -15.14 21.40 -14.74
CA LYS A 244 -15.68 21.97 -13.51
C LYS A 244 -16.10 20.86 -12.54
N ARG A 245 -16.82 19.84 -13.04
CA ARG A 245 -17.25 18.72 -12.19
C ARG A 245 -16.09 17.91 -11.63
N ILE A 246 -15.03 17.70 -12.41
CA ILE A 246 -13.82 17.02 -11.93
C ILE A 246 -13.19 17.83 -10.78
N ALA A 247 -13.07 19.15 -10.91
CA ALA A 247 -12.55 20.01 -9.85
C ALA A 247 -13.40 19.92 -8.58
N GLU A 248 -14.74 20.02 -8.70
CA GLU A 248 -15.67 19.87 -7.58
C GLU A 248 -15.50 18.54 -6.84
N LEU A 249 -15.35 17.43 -7.58
CA LEU A 249 -15.17 16.09 -7.01
C LEU A 249 -13.80 15.90 -6.35
N LEU A 250 -12.79 16.68 -6.74
CA LEU A 250 -11.46 16.64 -6.14
C LEU A 250 -11.40 17.50 -4.87
N GLU A 251 -12.10 18.64 -4.86
CA GLU A 251 -12.22 19.53 -3.70
C GLU A 251 -13.11 18.91 -2.62
N ASN A 252 -14.24 18.31 -3.02
CA ASN A 252 -15.19 17.66 -2.13
C ASN A 252 -15.43 16.20 -2.57
N PRO A 253 -14.51 15.28 -2.26
CA PRO A 253 -14.63 13.88 -2.65
C PRO A 253 -15.88 13.21 -2.08
N PRO A 254 -16.70 12.55 -2.91
CA PRO A 254 -17.84 11.79 -2.43
C PRO A 254 -17.39 10.58 -1.59
N PRO A 255 -18.30 10.04 -0.73
CA PRO A 255 -18.02 8.86 0.07
C PRO A 255 -17.46 7.71 -0.76
N GLY A 256 -16.36 7.10 -0.28
CA GLY A 256 -15.71 5.97 -0.93
C GLY A 256 -14.75 6.31 -2.08
N LEU A 257 -14.72 7.54 -2.62
CA LEU A 257 -13.71 7.91 -3.62
C LEU A 257 -12.29 7.84 -3.03
N LEU A 258 -12.11 8.41 -1.84
CA LEU A 258 -10.84 8.38 -1.12
C LEU A 258 -10.40 6.97 -0.76
N GLU A 259 -11.35 6.11 -0.35
CA GLU A 259 -11.07 4.71 -0.03
C GLU A 259 -10.62 3.93 -1.28
N LYS A 260 -11.32 4.10 -2.41
CA LYS A 260 -10.93 3.50 -3.70
C LYS A 260 -9.56 3.98 -4.16
N ALA A 261 -9.28 5.28 -4.06
CA ALA A 261 -7.98 5.84 -4.38
C ALA A 261 -6.87 5.30 -3.46
N ALA A 262 -7.14 5.13 -2.17
CA ALA A 262 -6.22 4.54 -1.22
C ALA A 262 -5.97 3.05 -1.51
N GLY A 263 -7.01 2.29 -1.85
CA GLY A 263 -6.88 0.88 -2.24
C GLY A 263 -6.02 0.68 -3.48
N ASP A 264 -6.25 1.51 -4.52
CA ASP A 264 -5.46 1.53 -5.75
C ASP A 264 -4.01 1.96 -5.49
N MET A 265 -3.81 2.99 -4.68
CA MET A 265 -2.49 3.42 -4.22
C MET A 265 -1.74 2.25 -3.55
N LEU A 266 -2.34 1.57 -2.56
CA LEU A 266 -1.70 0.45 -1.86
C LEU A 266 -1.39 -0.72 -2.80
N TYR A 267 -2.23 -0.96 -3.82
CA TYR A 267 -1.97 -1.94 -4.87
C TYR A 267 -0.71 -1.58 -5.67
N ARG A 268 -0.63 -0.33 -6.16
CA ARG A 268 0.47 0.15 -7.01
C ARG A 268 1.81 0.21 -6.30
N VAL A 269 1.82 0.42 -4.98
CA VAL A 269 3.05 0.38 -4.18
C VAL A 269 3.30 -0.98 -3.51
N PHE A 270 2.60 -2.05 -3.88
CA PHE A 270 2.76 -3.40 -3.32
C PHE A 270 2.53 -3.52 -1.80
N GLN A 271 1.68 -2.66 -1.24
CA GLN A 271 1.37 -2.60 0.19
C GLN A 271 -0.03 -3.04 0.56
N GLN A 272 -0.75 -3.68 -0.36
CA GLN A 272 -2.05 -4.24 -0.02
C GLN A 272 -1.96 -5.14 1.22
N PRO A 273 -2.94 -5.03 2.12
CA PRO A 273 -3.01 -5.89 3.29
C PRO A 273 -3.14 -7.35 2.85
N PHE A 274 -2.63 -8.26 3.67
CA PHE A 274 -2.74 -9.67 3.38
C PHE A 274 -4.20 -10.14 3.35
N GLY A 275 -4.51 -10.98 2.36
CA GLY A 275 -5.69 -11.85 2.41
C GLY A 275 -5.56 -12.91 3.52
N PRO A 276 -6.59 -13.75 3.73
CA PRO A 276 -6.63 -14.74 4.82
C PRO A 276 -5.36 -15.59 4.96
N SER A 277 -4.85 -16.15 3.87
CA SER A 277 -3.63 -16.98 3.85
C SER A 277 -2.37 -16.19 4.20
N GLY A 278 -2.23 -14.96 3.71
CA GLY A 278 -1.10 -14.10 4.04
C GLY A 278 -1.10 -13.66 5.50
N ARG A 279 -2.29 -13.45 6.10
CA ARG A 279 -2.42 -13.16 7.55
C ARG A 279 -1.95 -14.34 8.40
N HIS A 280 -2.23 -15.57 7.97
CA HIS A 280 -1.72 -16.76 8.64
C HIS A 280 -0.19 -16.85 8.57
N MET A 281 0.42 -16.64 7.39
CA MET A 281 1.88 -16.61 7.24
C MET A 281 2.54 -15.49 8.06
N ALA A 282 1.94 -14.30 8.08
CA ALA A 282 2.41 -13.19 8.90
C ALA A 282 2.33 -13.52 10.40
N GLY A 283 1.26 -14.20 10.83
CA GLY A 283 1.11 -14.72 12.18
C GLY A 283 2.18 -15.76 12.54
N LEU A 284 2.41 -16.75 11.67
CA LEU A 284 3.44 -17.77 11.85
C LEU A 284 4.83 -17.14 12.00
N ARG A 285 5.18 -16.21 11.10
CA ARG A 285 6.45 -15.46 11.15
C ARG A 285 6.60 -14.59 12.40
N SER A 286 5.51 -14.04 12.93
CA SER A 286 5.54 -13.20 14.14
C SER A 286 5.58 -14.02 15.42
N ASN A 287 4.93 -15.19 15.43
CA ASN A 287 4.79 -16.04 16.62
C ASN A 287 5.90 -17.07 16.78
N THR A 288 6.69 -17.33 15.72
CA THR A 288 7.81 -18.28 15.76
C THR A 288 9.11 -17.53 16.06
N PRO A 289 9.79 -17.81 17.19
CA PRO A 289 11.10 -17.23 17.47
C PRO A 289 12.09 -17.46 16.33
N GLY A 290 12.90 -16.46 15.99
CA GLY A 290 13.92 -16.59 14.94
C GLY A 290 13.40 -16.45 13.49
N LEU A 291 12.16 -16.84 13.20
CA LEU A 291 11.63 -16.87 11.83
C LEU A 291 11.61 -15.47 11.16
N ARG A 292 11.48 -14.42 11.97
CA ARG A 292 11.57 -13.02 11.52
C ARG A 292 12.93 -12.62 10.93
N TYR A 293 14.01 -13.35 11.24
CA TYR A 293 15.35 -13.13 10.68
C TYR A 293 15.58 -13.91 9.37
N ILE A 294 14.86 -15.02 9.17
CA ILE A 294 14.93 -15.80 7.93
C ILE A 294 14.07 -15.13 6.86
N VAL A 295 12.87 -14.68 7.24
CA VAL A 295 11.92 -14.02 6.35
C VAL A 295 11.66 -12.59 6.83
N PRO A 296 12.59 -11.65 6.55
CA PRO A 296 12.51 -10.26 7.04
C PRO A 296 11.29 -9.51 6.50
N PHE A 297 10.92 -9.76 5.25
CA PHE A 297 9.86 -9.05 4.55
C PHE A 297 8.89 -10.05 3.93
N LEU A 298 7.61 -9.98 4.30
CA LEU A 298 6.56 -10.81 3.71
C LEU A 298 5.69 -10.04 2.72
N ARG A 299 5.25 -8.83 3.09
CA ARG A 299 4.19 -8.12 2.35
C ARG A 299 4.61 -7.75 0.95
N THR A 300 5.72 -7.04 0.82
CA THR A 300 6.20 -6.52 -0.46
C THR A 300 6.55 -7.65 -1.43
N PRO A 301 7.36 -8.66 -1.07
CA PRO A 301 7.70 -9.73 -2.01
C PRO A 301 6.47 -10.52 -2.49
N ILE A 302 5.54 -10.84 -1.58
CA ILE A 302 4.30 -11.55 -1.94
C ILE A 302 3.44 -10.70 -2.88
N ASN A 303 3.31 -9.39 -2.61
CA ASN A 303 2.51 -8.50 -3.45
C ASN A 303 3.17 -8.23 -4.81
N ILE A 304 4.50 -8.10 -4.88
CA ILE A 304 5.24 -8.01 -6.15
C ILE A 304 5.01 -9.27 -6.98
N LEU A 305 5.12 -10.45 -6.38
CA LEU A 305 4.87 -11.72 -7.08
C LEU A 305 3.45 -11.78 -7.64
N LYS A 306 2.43 -11.46 -6.82
CA LYS A 306 1.03 -11.40 -7.26
C LYS A 306 0.84 -10.40 -8.40
N TYR A 307 1.39 -9.20 -8.26
CA TYR A 307 1.30 -8.15 -9.27
C TYR A 307 1.95 -8.57 -10.59
N GLY A 308 3.09 -9.26 -10.54
CA GLY A 308 3.75 -9.84 -11.71
C GLY A 308 2.90 -10.92 -12.37
N LEU A 309 2.36 -11.87 -11.58
CA LEU A 309 1.50 -12.94 -12.09
C LEU A 309 0.23 -12.40 -12.78
N GLU A 310 -0.36 -11.33 -12.27
CA GLU A 310 -1.52 -10.66 -12.88
C GLU A 310 -1.24 -10.11 -14.30
N ARG A 311 0.03 -9.92 -14.65
CA ARG A 311 0.47 -9.44 -15.98
C ARG A 311 0.96 -10.55 -16.90
N THR A 312 0.89 -11.80 -16.46
CA THR A 312 1.20 -12.96 -17.30
C THR A 312 -0.06 -13.56 -17.92
N PRO A 313 0.06 -14.33 -19.03
CA PRO A 313 -1.05 -15.10 -19.58
C PRO A 313 -1.72 -16.03 -18.56
N LEU A 314 -1.01 -16.49 -17.52
CA LEU A 314 -1.58 -17.32 -16.46
C LEU A 314 -2.71 -16.63 -15.70
N ASN A 315 -2.76 -15.29 -15.72
CA ASN A 315 -3.85 -14.56 -15.11
C ASN A 315 -5.20 -14.87 -15.77
N PHE A 316 -5.24 -15.23 -17.07
CA PHE A 316 -6.49 -15.63 -17.73
C PHE A 316 -7.13 -16.85 -17.06
N LEU A 317 -6.34 -17.81 -16.57
CA LEU A 317 -6.83 -18.97 -15.82
C LEU A 317 -7.47 -18.54 -14.48
N ARG A 318 -6.83 -17.58 -13.78
CA ARG A 318 -7.38 -17.00 -12.54
C ARG A 318 -8.71 -16.28 -12.82
N LEU A 319 -8.78 -15.50 -13.89
CA LEU A 319 -9.99 -14.76 -14.27
C LEU A 319 -11.12 -15.72 -14.66
N ALA A 320 -10.83 -16.76 -15.45
CA ALA A 320 -11.80 -17.79 -15.81
C ALA A 320 -12.35 -18.49 -14.55
N GLY A 321 -11.47 -18.95 -13.66
CA GLY A 321 -11.88 -19.60 -12.41
C GLY A 321 -12.78 -18.73 -11.52
N LYS A 322 -12.52 -17.41 -11.46
CA LYS A 322 -13.36 -16.48 -10.72
C LYS A 322 -14.68 -16.16 -11.44
N ALA A 323 -14.68 -16.10 -12.76
CA ALA A 323 -15.89 -15.95 -13.57
C ALA A 323 -16.82 -17.16 -13.38
N PHE A 324 -16.28 -18.39 -13.37
CA PHE A 324 -17.03 -19.62 -13.06
C PHE A 324 -17.67 -19.56 -11.66
N LYS A 325 -16.98 -19.00 -10.67
CA LYS A 325 -17.49 -18.81 -9.31
C LYS A 325 -18.48 -17.65 -9.15
N LYS A 326 -18.81 -16.92 -10.24
CA LYS A 326 -19.70 -15.76 -10.25
C LYS A 326 -19.31 -14.68 -9.24
N GLU A 327 -18.01 -14.46 -9.02
CA GLU A 327 -17.52 -13.44 -8.07
C GLU A 327 -17.90 -12.02 -8.53
N ALA A 328 -18.61 -11.28 -7.68
CA ALA A 328 -19.23 -10.00 -8.00
C ALA A 328 -18.30 -8.84 -8.45
N PRO A 329 -17.00 -8.75 -8.12
CA PRO A 329 -16.16 -7.68 -8.67
C PRO A 329 -15.66 -7.96 -10.10
N LEU A 330 -15.84 -9.16 -10.66
CA LEU A 330 -15.37 -9.51 -12.01
C LEU A 330 -16.46 -9.37 -13.07
N ARG A 331 -17.13 -8.23 -13.06
CA ARG A 331 -18.14 -7.85 -14.07
C ARG A 331 -17.94 -6.42 -14.51
N GLY A 332 -18.52 -6.07 -15.66
CA GLY A 332 -18.49 -4.71 -16.20
C GLY A 332 -17.07 -4.16 -16.34
N GLY A 333 -16.89 -2.90 -15.95
CA GLY A 333 -15.60 -2.21 -16.05
C GLY A 333 -14.47 -2.84 -15.24
N ALA A 334 -14.79 -3.52 -14.13
CA ALA A 334 -13.78 -4.17 -13.31
C ALA A 334 -13.21 -5.44 -13.97
N LEU A 335 -14.02 -6.16 -14.76
CA LEU A 335 -13.51 -7.24 -15.62
C LEU A 335 -12.57 -6.69 -16.69
N SER A 336 -12.94 -5.60 -17.35
CA SER A 336 -12.13 -4.96 -18.40
C SER A 336 -10.78 -4.49 -17.87
N GLU A 337 -10.74 -3.95 -16.65
CA GLU A 337 -9.51 -3.55 -15.94
C GLU A 337 -8.63 -4.75 -15.59
N GLU A 338 -9.22 -5.87 -15.14
CA GLU A 338 -8.48 -7.10 -14.85
C GLU A 338 -7.97 -7.82 -16.11
N LEU A 339 -8.69 -7.73 -17.23
CA LEU A 339 -8.27 -8.27 -18.54
C LEU A 339 -7.14 -7.44 -19.17
N ALA A 340 -7.10 -6.13 -18.93
CA ALA A 340 -6.04 -5.27 -19.46
C ALA A 340 -4.65 -5.64 -18.94
N LYS A 341 -4.54 -6.07 -17.66
CA LYS A 341 -3.27 -6.43 -17.02
C LYS A 341 -2.51 -7.54 -17.77
N PRO A 342 -3.07 -8.73 -18.03
CA PRO A 342 -2.37 -9.77 -18.77
C PRO A 342 -2.21 -9.45 -20.25
N VAL A 343 -3.13 -8.68 -20.86
CA VAL A 343 -2.97 -8.24 -22.25
C VAL A 343 -1.72 -7.37 -22.40
N VAL A 344 -1.61 -6.31 -21.60
CA VAL A 344 -0.47 -5.39 -21.64
C VAL A 344 0.82 -6.11 -21.27
N GLY A 345 0.81 -6.91 -20.21
CA GLY A 345 1.99 -7.65 -19.80
C GLY A 345 2.45 -8.70 -20.83
N THR A 346 1.52 -9.34 -21.53
CA THR A 346 1.84 -10.26 -22.63
C THR A 346 2.42 -9.52 -23.83
N LEU A 347 1.86 -8.36 -24.20
CA LEU A 347 2.40 -7.53 -25.29
C LEU A 347 3.81 -7.04 -25.00
N ILE A 348 4.06 -6.56 -23.77
CA ILE A 348 5.42 -6.17 -23.34
C ILE A 348 6.35 -7.38 -23.36
N GLY A 349 5.92 -8.52 -22.83
CA GLY A 349 6.71 -9.75 -22.84
C GLY A 349 7.05 -10.22 -24.25
N ALA A 350 6.08 -10.20 -25.17
CA ALA A 350 6.28 -10.55 -26.57
C ALA A 350 7.27 -9.60 -27.26
N ALA A 351 7.15 -8.29 -27.04
CA ALA A 351 8.09 -7.31 -27.57
C ALA A 351 9.52 -7.56 -27.06
N VAL A 352 9.68 -7.86 -25.76
CA VAL A 352 10.99 -8.21 -25.18
C VAL A 352 11.56 -9.49 -25.80
N VAL A 353 10.73 -10.52 -26.02
CA VAL A 353 11.17 -11.77 -26.67
C VAL A 353 11.61 -11.51 -28.12
N LEU A 354 10.85 -10.72 -28.87
CA LEU A 354 11.19 -10.35 -30.24
C LEU A 354 12.51 -9.58 -30.29
N TRP A 355 12.66 -8.54 -29.48
CA TRP A 355 13.90 -7.77 -29.40
C TRP A 355 15.10 -8.60 -28.93
N ALA A 356 14.89 -9.56 -28.02
CA ALA A 356 15.94 -10.50 -27.63
C ALA A 356 16.31 -11.45 -28.78
N SER A 357 15.33 -11.92 -29.55
CA SER A 357 15.56 -12.80 -30.70
C SER A 357 16.28 -12.09 -31.86
N GLU A 358 16.06 -10.79 -32.01
CA GLU A 358 16.73 -9.92 -32.98
C GLU A 358 18.10 -9.42 -32.49
N GLY A 359 18.48 -9.73 -31.25
CA GLY A 359 19.76 -9.33 -30.66
C GLY A 359 19.83 -7.88 -30.18
N TYR A 360 18.71 -7.15 -30.15
CA TYR A 360 18.62 -5.81 -29.58
C TYR A 360 18.68 -5.80 -28.04
N ILE A 361 18.22 -6.87 -27.40
CA ILE A 361 18.32 -7.07 -25.95
C ILE A 361 19.18 -8.28 -25.64
N THR A 362 20.17 -8.10 -24.77
CA THR A 362 21.10 -9.17 -24.40
C THR A 362 21.14 -9.41 -22.88
N GLY A 363 21.26 -10.67 -22.47
CA GLY A 363 21.39 -11.04 -21.06
C GLY A 363 22.83 -10.94 -20.53
N GLY A 364 23.09 -11.53 -19.36
CA GLY A 364 24.44 -11.63 -18.78
C GLY A 364 25.38 -12.63 -19.47
N GLY A 365 24.85 -13.41 -20.41
CA GLY A 365 25.59 -14.45 -21.12
C GLY A 365 25.89 -15.69 -20.26
N PRO A 366 26.67 -16.65 -20.79
CA PRO A 366 27.03 -17.87 -20.07
C PRO A 366 27.80 -17.57 -18.78
N LYS A 367 27.50 -18.32 -17.69
CA LYS A 367 28.29 -18.25 -16.45
C LYS A 367 29.72 -18.75 -16.66
N ASP A 368 29.91 -19.73 -17.55
CA ASP A 368 31.23 -20.23 -17.96
C ASP A 368 32.04 -19.13 -18.65
N PRO A 369 33.24 -18.77 -18.15
CA PRO A 369 34.07 -17.71 -18.72
C PRO A 369 34.51 -17.96 -20.16
N ASN A 370 34.82 -19.21 -20.54
CA ASN A 370 35.27 -19.55 -21.90
C ASN A 370 34.12 -19.42 -22.89
N ARG A 371 32.92 -19.93 -22.55
CA ARG A 371 31.73 -19.75 -23.38
C ARG A 371 31.34 -18.28 -23.52
N ARG A 372 31.52 -17.49 -22.46
CA ARG A 372 31.27 -16.05 -22.48
C ARG A 372 32.28 -15.32 -23.37
N ARG A 373 33.55 -15.74 -23.38
CA ARG A 373 34.58 -15.18 -24.26
C ARG A 373 34.24 -15.44 -25.73
N VAL A 374 33.96 -16.71 -26.07
CA VAL A 374 33.55 -17.10 -27.43
C VAL A 374 32.29 -16.34 -27.88
N LEU A 375 31.30 -16.18 -27.00
CA LEU A 375 30.11 -15.39 -27.33
C LEU A 375 30.45 -13.92 -27.60
N ARG A 376 31.34 -13.31 -26.81
CA ARG A 376 31.77 -11.91 -27.05
C ARG A 376 32.58 -11.74 -28.33
N GLU A 377 33.32 -12.76 -28.76
CA GLU A 377 34.05 -12.76 -30.03
C GLU A 377 33.09 -12.68 -31.24
N THR A 378 31.82 -13.09 -31.11
CA THR A 378 30.81 -12.91 -32.17
C THR A 378 30.26 -11.48 -32.26
N GLY A 379 30.84 -10.52 -31.53
CA GLY A 379 30.32 -9.15 -31.42
C GLY A 379 29.16 -8.98 -30.44
N TRP A 380 28.75 -10.06 -29.74
CA TRP A 380 27.72 -9.99 -28.72
C TRP A 380 28.22 -9.21 -27.50
N GLN A 381 27.42 -8.26 -27.03
CA GLN A 381 27.71 -7.48 -25.82
C GLN A 381 26.71 -7.83 -24.72
N PRO A 382 27.14 -7.97 -23.46
CA PRO A 382 26.23 -8.23 -22.35
C PRO A 382 25.45 -6.98 -21.96
N TYR A 383 24.16 -7.14 -21.61
CA TYR A 383 23.29 -6.07 -21.10
C TYR A 383 23.19 -4.83 -22.02
N ARG A 384 23.32 -5.05 -23.33
CA ARG A 384 22.95 -4.10 -24.38
C ARG A 384 21.45 -4.07 -24.58
#